data_AF-A0AAE0UPU9-F1
#
_entry.id   AF-A0AAE0UPU9-F1
#
_cell.length_a   1.000
_cell.length_b   1.000
_cell.length_c   1.000
_cell.angle_alpha   90.00
_cell.angle_beta   90.00
_cell.angle_gamma   90.00
#
_symmetry.space_group_name_H-M   'P 1'
#
loop_
_entity.id
_entity.type
_entity.pdbx_description
1 polymer ?
#
loop_
_entity_poly.entity_id
_entity_poly.type
_entity_poly.pdbx_seq_one_letter_code
_entity_poly.pdbx_strand_id
1 'polypeptide(L)'
;MANGRAKTDLDGTVNEFLSYDEYLDSKITPLDLYYLEDEKLARQVVELGLRGTGEVWKREEFESRKAAAQASRLSKRSEQNDKYK
;
A
#
# COMPACT_ATOMS: atom_id res chain seq x y z
N MET A 1 -3.20 -17.27 20.63
CA MET A 1 -3.14 -15.80 20.60
C MET A 1 -1.96 -15.36 19.73
N ALA A 2 -2.18 -15.10 18.45
CA ALA A 2 -1.13 -14.61 17.55
C ALA A 2 -1.76 -13.80 16.41
N ASN A 3 -2.02 -12.51 16.62
CA ASN A 3 -2.33 -11.61 15.48
C ASN A 3 -2.14 -10.12 15.78
N GLY A 4 -1.04 -9.76 16.45
CA GLY A 4 -0.69 -8.35 16.74
C GLY A 4 0.47 -7.78 15.91
N ARG A 5 1.37 -8.64 15.41
CA ARG A 5 2.64 -8.20 14.78
C ARG A 5 2.57 -7.97 13.27
N ALA A 6 1.65 -8.64 12.55
CA ALA A 6 1.54 -8.44 11.11
C ALA A 6 1.00 -7.05 10.74
N LYS A 7 0.07 -6.49 11.53
CA LYS A 7 -0.57 -5.20 11.22
C LYS A 7 0.39 -4.01 11.25
N THR A 8 1.40 -4.02 12.13
CA THR A 8 2.34 -2.90 12.29
C THR A 8 3.36 -2.81 11.16
N ASP A 9 3.80 -3.95 10.62
CA ASP A 9 4.75 -3.97 9.50
C ASP A 9 4.06 -3.56 8.19
N LEU A 10 2.79 -3.95 8.01
CA LEU A 10 1.98 -3.62 6.83
C LEU A 10 1.60 -2.12 6.77
N ASP A 11 1.38 -1.47 7.92
CA ASP A 11 1.16 -0.02 8.00
C ASP A 11 2.44 0.79 7.68
N GLY A 12 3.62 0.20 7.90
CA GLY A 12 4.88 0.77 7.42
C GLY A 12 4.91 0.83 5.90
N THR A 13 4.59 -0.30 5.26
CA THR A 13 4.63 -0.47 3.81
C THR A 13 3.61 0.41 3.06
N VAL A 14 2.39 0.62 3.57
CA VAL A 14 1.42 1.52 2.91
C VAL A 14 1.86 2.99 2.92
N ASN A 15 2.76 3.35 3.83
CA ASN A 15 3.29 4.71 3.92
C ASN A 15 4.45 4.96 2.97
N GLU A 16 5.05 3.92 2.40
CA GLU A 16 6.14 4.02 1.42
C GLU A 16 5.64 4.54 0.07
N PHE A 17 4.35 4.33 -0.25
CA PHE A 17 3.74 4.72 -1.52
C PHE A 17 2.80 5.91 -1.34
N LEU A 18 2.86 6.91 -2.21
CA LEU A 18 2.00 8.09 -2.18
C LEU A 18 0.60 7.79 -2.72
N SER A 19 0.50 6.90 -3.71
CA SER A 19 -0.74 6.51 -4.36
C SER A 19 -0.83 5.00 -4.57
N TYR A 20 -2.02 4.53 -4.89
CA TYR A 20 -2.23 3.14 -5.26
C TYR A 20 -1.51 2.76 -6.56
N ASP A 21 -1.42 3.69 -7.52
CA ASP A 21 -0.70 3.44 -8.77
C ASP A 21 0.80 3.25 -8.50
N GLU A 22 1.41 4.04 -7.62
CA GLU A 22 2.82 3.87 -7.22
C GLU A 22 3.06 2.53 -6.49
N TYR A 23 2.09 2.10 -5.68
CA TYR A 23 2.12 0.76 -5.09
C TYR A 23 2.08 -0.33 -6.16
N LEU A 24 1.21 -0.23 -7.17
CA LEU A 24 1.15 -1.19 -8.26
C LEU A 24 2.43 -1.17 -9.10
N ASP A 25 3.00 0.01 -9.35
CA ASP A 25 4.25 0.18 -10.11
C ASP A 25 5.42 -0.50 -9.40
N SER A 26 5.45 -0.47 -8.06
CA SER A 26 6.45 -1.21 -7.27
C SER A 26 6.38 -2.73 -7.45
N LYS A 27 5.27 -3.25 -7.99
CA LYS A 27 5.05 -4.68 -8.27
C LYS A 27 5.25 -5.03 -9.74
N ILE A 28 5.32 -4.04 -10.64
CA ILE A 28 5.64 -4.25 -12.05
C ILE A 28 7.12 -4.66 -12.15
N THR A 29 7.39 -5.73 -12.87
CA THR A 29 8.75 -6.23 -13.09
C THR A 29 9.22 -5.92 -14.51
N PRO A 30 10.54 -5.94 -14.77
CA PRO A 30 11.06 -5.73 -16.12
C PRO A 30 10.51 -6.73 -17.16
N LEU A 31 10.15 -7.94 -16.71
CA LEU A 31 9.55 -8.95 -17.57
C LEU A 31 8.13 -8.57 -18.02
N ASP A 32 7.36 -7.95 -17.13
CA ASP A 32 6.01 -7.47 -17.44
C ASP A 32 6.10 -6.37 -18.52
N LEU A 33 7.04 -5.43 -18.38
CA LEU A 33 7.28 -4.38 -19.38
C LEU A 33 7.86 -4.94 -20.69
N TYR A 34 8.71 -5.96 -20.63
CA TYR A 34 9.27 -6.61 -21.83
C TYR A 34 8.19 -7.29 -22.69
N TYR A 35 7.18 -7.91 -22.07
CA TYR A 35 6.12 -8.61 -22.81
C TYR A 35 4.91 -7.73 -23.12
N LEU A 36 4.59 -6.77 -22.24
CA LEU A 36 3.40 -5.93 -22.39
C LEU A 36 3.71 -4.61 -23.09
N GLU A 37 4.96 -4.13 -23.01
CA GLU A 37 5.44 -2.85 -23.56
C GLU A 37 4.66 -1.59 -23.13
N ASP A 38 3.63 -1.76 -22.29
CA ASP A 38 2.74 -0.73 -21.78
C ASP A 38 2.62 -0.87 -20.25
N GLU A 39 3.08 0.16 -19.55
CA GLU A 39 3.06 0.25 -18.09
C GLU A 39 1.64 0.24 -17.52
N LYS A 40 0.68 0.86 -18.21
CA LYS A 40 -0.73 0.87 -17.78
C LYS A 40 -1.33 -0.53 -17.91
N LEU A 41 -0.99 -1.25 -18.98
CA LEU A 41 -1.41 -2.65 -19.14
C LEU A 41 -0.77 -3.55 -18.08
N ALA A 42 0.52 -3.37 -17.80
CA ALA A 42 1.22 -4.09 -16.73
C ALA A 42 0.57 -3.83 -15.35
N ARG A 43 0.20 -2.58 -15.08
CA ARG A 43 -0.54 -2.20 -13.87
C ARG A 43 -1.86 -2.95 -13.73
N GLN A 44 -2.62 -3.09 -14.82
CA GLN A 44 -3.88 -3.86 -14.82
C GLN A 44 -3.66 -5.35 -14.57
N VAL A 45 -2.62 -5.95 -15.16
CA VAL A 45 -2.28 -7.37 -14.95
C VAL A 45 -1.91 -7.64 -13.49
N VAL A 46 -1.15 -6.73 -12.88
CA VAL A 46 -0.81 -6.77 -11.46
C VAL A 46 -2.06 -6.62 -10.59
N GLU A 47 -2.89 -5.60 -10.85
CA GLU A 47 -4.12 -5.33 -10.07
C GLU A 47 -5.11 -6.51 -10.11
N LEU A 48 -5.22 -7.20 -11.25
CA LEU A 48 -6.08 -8.37 -11.40
C LEU A 48 -5.52 -9.65 -10.74
N GLY A 49 -4.30 -9.61 -10.20
CA GLY A 49 -3.66 -10.78 -9.59
C GLY A 49 -3.36 -11.91 -10.60
N LEU A 50 -3.32 -11.60 -11.89
CA LEU A 50 -3.07 -12.57 -12.97
C LEU A 50 -1.60 -13.00 -13.04
N ARG A 51 -0.72 -12.34 -12.27
CA ARG A 51 0.68 -12.71 -12.08
C ARG A 51 0.79 -13.65 -10.88
N GLY A 52 1.08 -14.92 -11.15
CA GLY A 52 0.87 -16.05 -10.23
C GLY A 52 1.68 -16.14 -8.92
N THR A 53 2.14 -15.05 -8.30
CA THR A 53 2.95 -15.17 -7.06
C THR A 53 2.73 -14.09 -5.98
N GLY A 54 1.63 -13.34 -5.98
CA GLY A 54 1.40 -12.40 -4.87
C GLY A 54 -0.03 -11.89 -4.74
N GLU A 55 -0.52 -11.84 -3.51
CA GLU A 55 -1.74 -11.12 -3.15
C GLU A 55 -1.46 -9.61 -3.27
N VAL A 56 -2.10 -8.96 -4.24
CA VAL A 56 -2.09 -7.51 -4.39
C VAL A 56 -3.27 -6.95 -3.61
N TRP A 57 -3.03 -5.93 -2.77
CA TRP A 57 -4.13 -5.27 -2.08
C TRP A 57 -5.05 -4.64 -3.10
N LYS A 58 -6.36 -4.83 -2.93
CA LYS A 58 -7.34 -4.13 -3.76
C LYS A 58 -7.27 -2.63 -3.49
N ARG A 59 -7.70 -1.82 -4.46
CA ARG A 59 -7.73 -0.36 -4.35
C ARG A 59 -8.40 0.10 -3.04
N GLU A 60 -9.57 -0.46 -2.73
CA GLU A 60 -10.31 -0.09 -1.52
C GLU A 60 -9.54 -0.44 -0.23
N GLU A 61 -8.82 -1.56 -0.24
CA GLU A 61 -8.02 -1.99 0.89
C GLU A 61 -6.79 -1.09 1.09
N PHE A 62 -6.10 -0.75 0.01
CA PHE A 62 -4.98 0.19 0.04
C PHE A 62 -5.42 1.56 0.59
N GLU A 63 -6.50 2.12 0.03
CA GLU A 63 -7.01 3.44 0.44
C GLU A 63 -7.51 3.44 1.89
N SER A 64 -8.22 2.40 2.31
CA SER A 64 -8.66 2.25 3.71
C SER A 64 -7.48 2.22 4.67
N ARG A 65 -6.42 1.48 4.33
CA ARG A 65 -5.19 1.41 5.13
C ARG A 65 -4.44 2.74 5.13
N LYS A 66 -4.36 3.43 3.98
CA LYS A 66 -3.73 4.75 3.89
C LYS A 66 -4.44 5.78 4.77
N ALA A 67 -5.78 5.81 4.73
CA ALA A 67 -6.59 6.68 5.55
C ALA A 67 -6.42 6.37 7.05
N ALA A 68 -6.42 5.09 7.43
CA ALA A 68 -6.19 4.68 8.82
C ALA A 68 -4.80 5.10 9.33
N ALA A 69 -3.76 4.92 8.50
CA ALA A 69 -2.40 5.34 8.82
C ALA A 69 -2.28 6.87 9.00
N GLN A 70 -2.96 7.65 8.14
CA GLN A 70 -3.00 9.11 8.27
C GLN A 70 -3.74 9.56 9.54
N ALA A 71 -4.90 8.97 9.83
CA ALA A 71 -5.68 9.27 11.04
C ALA A 71 -4.88 8.98 12.32
N SER A 72 -4.19 7.84 12.38
CA SER A 72 -3.34 7.47 13.52
C SER A 72 -2.17 8.45 13.75
N ARG A 73 -1.61 9.03 12.68
CA ARG A 73 -0.56 10.05 12.78
C ARG A 73 -1.10 11.37 13.33
N LEU A 74 -2.28 11.77 12.88
CA LEU A 74 -2.93 13.00 13.34
C LEU A 74 -3.31 12.92 14.82
N SER A 75 -3.89 11.79 15.27
CA SER A 75 -4.27 11.62 16.68
C SER A 75 -3.06 11.66 17.63
N LYS A 76 -1.95 10.99 17.26
CA LYS A 76 -0.70 11.04 18.03
C LYS A 76 -0.13 12.45 18.12
N ARG A 77 -0.25 13.24 17.04
CA ARG A 77 0.22 14.62 17.02
C ARG A 77 -0.66 15.55 17.87
N SER A 78 -1.98 15.39 17.85
CA SER A 78 -2.88 16.20 18.68
C SER A 78 -2.67 15.91 20.17
N GLU A 79 -2.57 14.64 20.56
CA GLU A 79 -2.32 14.23 21.95
C GLU A 79 -0.99 14.78 22.49
N GLN A 80 0.05 14.84 21.65
CA GLN A 80 1.33 15.41 22.04
C GLN A 80 1.26 16.93 22.24
N ASN A 81 0.50 17.67 21.42
CA ASN A 81 0.36 19.12 21.58
C ASN A 81 -0.45 19.49 22.83
N ASP A 82 -1.49 18.71 23.16
CA ASP A 82 -2.30 18.96 24.36
C ASP A 82 -1.53 18.66 25.66
N LYS A 83 -0.55 17.75 25.62
CA LYS A 83 0.29 17.42 26.79
C LYS A 83 1.26 18.54 27.21
N TYR A 84 1.59 19.46 26.31
CA TYR A 84 2.53 20.56 26.58
C TYR A 84 1.83 21.93 26.76
N LYS A 85 0.50 21.93 26.93
CA LYS A 85 -0.31 23.13 27.17
C LYS A 85 -0.85 23.13 28.60
#